data_AF-A0AAJ6QVA1-F1
#
_entry.id   AF-A0AAJ6QVA1-F1
#
_cell.length_a   1.000
_cell.length_b   1.000
_cell.length_c   1.000
_cell.angle_alpha   90.00
_cell.angle_beta   90.00
_cell.angle_gamma   90.00
#
_symmetry.space_group_name_H-M   'P 1'
#
loop_
_entity.id
_entity.type
_entity.pdbx_description
1 polymer ?
#
loop_
_entity_poly.entity_id
_entity_poly.type
_entity_poly.pdbx_seq_one_letter_code
_entity_poly.pdbx_strand_id
1 'polypeptide(L)'
;MRLAYFFFSVPEDKANLLRMEAPSGSSLGSNVYLPGTVSLLEDLDKTLMVLLRDGRVLIGILRSIDQFANLVLHRTIERIHVGKKYGDIPRGVFIVRGENVVLLGEYEESREGLVGLQKVGIDEIIEIQREDLRAKKDQEDRRIRTLRERGLLQYSLFDNAQNDDY
;
A
#
# COMPACT_ATOMS: atom_id res chain seq x y z
N MET A 1 -1.64 12.31 10.01
CA MET A 1 -0.68 11.80 9.00
C MET A 1 -1.41 11.71 7.66
N ARG A 2 -1.04 12.49 6.62
CA ARG A 2 -1.86 12.72 5.39
C ARG A 2 -1.18 12.22 4.08
N LEU A 3 -0.36 11.18 4.17
CA LEU A 3 0.54 10.74 3.09
C LEU A 3 0.05 9.56 2.23
N ALA A 4 -1.03 8.87 2.64
CA ALA A 4 -1.45 7.63 1.98
C ALA A 4 -1.98 7.81 0.55
N TYR A 5 -2.43 9.03 0.19
CA TYR A 5 -3.02 9.32 -1.11
C TYR A 5 -2.01 9.62 -2.23
N PHE A 6 -0.71 9.76 -1.92
CA PHE A 6 0.30 10.14 -2.92
C PHE A 6 0.83 8.96 -3.76
N PHE A 7 0.56 7.71 -3.38
CA PHE A 7 1.15 6.54 -4.04
C PHE A 7 0.32 5.92 -5.17
N PHE A 8 -0.99 6.21 -5.23
CA PHE A 8 -1.82 5.75 -6.34
C PHE A 8 -1.89 6.85 -7.37
N SER A 9 -1.49 6.56 -8.62
CA SER A 9 -1.39 7.50 -9.73
C SER A 9 -2.60 8.45 -9.83
N VAL A 10 -2.50 9.61 -9.17
CA VAL A 10 -3.44 10.72 -9.31
C VAL A 10 -2.92 11.55 -10.50
N PRO A 11 -3.72 11.77 -11.55
CA PRO A 11 -3.38 12.73 -12.59
C PRO A 11 -3.10 14.09 -11.93
N GLU A 12 -1.99 14.76 -12.27
CA GLU A 12 -1.54 16.00 -11.63
C GLU A 12 -2.65 17.07 -11.55
N ASP A 13 -3.53 17.08 -12.55
CA ASP A 13 -4.68 17.98 -12.67
C ASP A 13 -5.66 17.88 -11.49
N LYS A 14 -5.78 16.69 -10.85
CA LYS A 14 -6.69 16.43 -9.71
C LYS A 14 -6.02 16.58 -8.35
N ALA A 15 -4.69 16.56 -8.28
CA ALA A 15 -3.94 16.77 -7.03
C ALA A 15 -4.14 18.18 -6.47
N ASN A 16 -4.37 19.17 -7.34
CA ASN A 16 -4.67 20.55 -6.94
C ASN A 16 -6.09 20.73 -6.41
N LEU A 17 -7.05 19.89 -6.82
CA LEU A 17 -8.45 19.99 -6.37
C LEU A 17 -8.63 19.54 -4.91
N LEU A 18 -7.82 18.59 -4.43
CA LEU A 18 -7.81 18.13 -3.04
C LEU A 18 -7.10 19.11 -2.08
N ARG A 19 -6.52 20.21 -2.60
CA ARG A 19 -5.75 21.19 -1.81
C ARG A 19 -6.57 22.37 -1.30
N MET A 20 -7.87 22.45 -1.61
CA MET A 20 -8.72 23.63 -1.37
C MET A 20 -9.81 23.49 -0.30
N GLU A 21 -9.74 22.53 0.62
CA GLU A 21 -10.57 22.54 1.83
C GLU A 21 -9.72 22.51 3.10
N ALA A 22 -9.29 23.69 3.53
CA ALA A 22 -8.98 23.95 4.93
C ALA A 22 -10.27 24.50 5.58
N PRO A 23 -10.81 23.88 6.65
CA PRO A 23 -11.98 24.43 7.32
C PRO A 23 -11.59 25.74 8.01
N SER A 24 -12.18 26.83 7.53
CA SER A 24 -12.22 28.11 8.23
C SER A 24 -13.18 27.98 9.42
N GLY A 25 -12.66 27.97 10.65
CA GLY A 25 -13.42 28.38 11.84
C GLY A 25 -13.72 27.31 12.91
N SER A 26 -12.97 27.43 14.02
CA SER A 26 -13.34 27.19 15.42
C SER A 26 -13.86 25.82 15.90
N SER A 27 -12.95 25.05 16.50
CA SER A 27 -13.16 24.48 17.85
C SER A 27 -11.82 24.38 18.59
N LEU A 28 -11.72 25.03 19.76
CA LEU A 28 -10.63 24.91 20.72
C LEU A 28 -10.60 23.48 21.30
N GLY A 29 -10.07 22.54 20.53
CA GLY A 29 -9.48 21.31 21.02
C GLY A 29 -8.04 21.33 20.56
N SER A 30 -7.08 21.43 21.48
CA SER A 30 -5.68 21.27 21.14
C SER A 30 -5.52 19.94 20.40
N ASN A 31 -5.29 19.98 19.08
CA ASN A 31 -4.89 18.80 18.34
C ASN A 31 -3.44 18.55 18.74
N VAL A 32 -3.27 17.85 19.87
CA VAL A 32 -1.97 17.55 20.45
C VAL A 32 -1.30 16.59 19.49
N TYR A 33 -0.35 17.08 18.69
CA TYR A 33 0.46 16.21 17.86
C TYR A 33 1.32 15.34 18.75
N LEU A 34 0.88 14.10 18.97
CA LEU A 34 1.61 13.12 19.74
C LEU A 34 2.63 12.42 18.83
N PRO A 35 3.93 12.44 19.13
CA PRO A 35 4.95 11.85 18.26
C PRO A 35 4.87 10.32 18.24
N GLY A 36 5.25 9.73 17.10
CA GLY A 36 5.38 8.29 16.94
C GLY A 36 4.05 7.54 17.01
N THR A 37 4.07 6.34 17.58
CA THR A 37 2.91 5.43 17.68
C THR A 37 1.74 6.06 18.45
N VAL A 38 1.99 7.05 19.30
CA VAL A 38 0.94 7.72 20.08
C VAL A 38 -0.03 8.48 19.16
N SER A 39 0.43 8.97 18.00
CA SER A 39 -0.46 9.56 16.98
C SER A 39 -1.53 8.59 16.47
N LEU A 40 -1.25 7.29 16.48
CA LEU A 40 -2.15 6.25 15.97
C LEU A 40 -3.27 5.90 16.95
N LEU A 41 -3.17 6.33 18.22
CA LEU A 41 -4.26 6.19 19.18
C LEU A 41 -5.50 6.99 18.74
N GLU A 42 -5.29 8.13 18.06
CA GLU A 42 -6.37 8.94 17.51
C GLU A 42 -7.08 8.26 16.33
N ASP A 43 -6.47 7.21 15.76
CA ASP A 43 -6.97 6.47 14.61
C ASP A 43 -7.65 5.15 15.01
N LEU A 44 -7.81 4.89 16.31
CA LEU A 44 -8.62 3.77 16.81
C LEU A 44 -10.07 3.89 16.32
N ASP A 45 -10.64 2.74 15.97
CA ASP A 45 -11.97 2.57 15.40
C ASP A 45 -12.22 3.29 14.06
N LYS A 46 -11.20 3.89 13.44
CA LYS A 46 -11.25 4.40 12.07
C LYS A 46 -10.88 3.32 11.06
N THR A 47 -11.34 3.52 9.83
CA THR A 47 -10.91 2.70 8.69
C THR A 47 -9.57 3.22 8.19
N LEU A 48 -8.57 2.36 8.12
CA LEU A 48 -7.22 2.68 7.67
C LEU A 48 -6.86 1.89 6.44
N MET A 49 -6.10 2.51 5.55
CA MET A 49 -5.34 1.84 4.51
C MET A 49 -3.90 1.66 5.01
N VAL A 50 -3.39 0.44 4.94
CA VAL A 50 -2.06 0.03 5.40
C VAL A 50 -1.31 -0.59 4.22
N LEU A 51 -0.15 -0.02 3.90
CA LEU A 51 0.78 -0.58 2.91
C LEU A 51 1.84 -1.42 3.64
N LEU A 52 1.98 -2.67 3.20
CA LEU A 52 2.95 -3.62 3.73
C LEU A 52 4.24 -3.67 2.91
N ARG A 53 5.32 -4.18 3.51
CA ARG A 53 6.63 -4.35 2.88
C ARG A 53 6.62 -5.26 1.64
N ASP A 54 5.74 -6.24 1.61
CA ASP A 54 5.53 -7.14 0.47
C ASP A 54 4.69 -6.51 -0.65
N GLY A 55 4.32 -5.24 -0.51
CA GLY A 55 3.54 -4.48 -1.49
C GLY A 55 2.03 -4.68 -1.38
N ARG A 56 1.55 -5.47 -0.41
CA ARG A 56 0.10 -5.64 -0.18
C ARG A 56 -0.51 -4.40 0.44
N VAL A 57 -1.75 -4.12 0.05
CA VAL A 57 -2.55 -3.01 0.59
C VAL A 57 -3.73 -3.60 1.34
N LEU A 58 -3.78 -3.34 2.65
CA LEU A 58 -4.89 -3.75 3.51
C LEU A 58 -5.75 -2.53 3.83
N ILE A 59 -7.06 -2.67 3.77
CA ILE A 59 -8.01 -1.64 4.21
C ILE A 59 -8.89 -2.28 5.28
N GLY A 60 -8.92 -1.71 6.49
CA GLY A 60 -9.67 -2.29 7.59
C GLY A 60 -9.80 -1.35 8.77
N ILE A 61 -10.62 -1.71 9.75
CA ILE A 61 -10.88 -0.90 10.94
C ILE A 61 -9.82 -1.22 12.00
N LEU A 62 -9.09 -0.20 12.45
CA LEU A 62 -8.09 -0.37 13.51
C LEU A 62 -8.78 -0.59 14.86
N ARG A 63 -8.57 -1.77 15.46
CA ARG A 63 -9.17 -2.13 16.76
C ARG A 63 -8.19 -2.08 17.91
N SER A 64 -6.92 -2.31 17.64
CA SER A 64 -5.89 -2.28 18.66
C SER A 64 -4.55 -1.97 18.01
N ILE A 65 -3.71 -1.30 18.79
CA ILE A 65 -2.32 -1.01 18.46
C ILE A 65 -1.48 -1.14 19.72
N ASP A 66 -0.24 -1.59 19.57
CA ASP A 66 0.76 -1.55 20.65
C ASP A 66 1.87 -0.52 20.38
N GLN A 67 2.78 -0.35 21.33
CA GLN A 67 3.92 0.58 21.22
C GLN A 67 4.87 0.28 20.05
N PHE A 68 4.88 -0.96 19.53
CA PHE A 68 5.68 -1.40 18.39
C PHE A 68 4.95 -1.25 17.05
N ALA A 69 3.76 -0.62 17.05
CA ALA A 69 2.87 -0.48 15.91
C ALA A 69 2.39 -1.82 15.32
N ASN A 70 2.28 -2.88 16.14
CA ASN A 70 1.53 -4.07 15.76
C ASN A 70 0.05 -3.71 15.69
N LEU A 71 -0.62 -4.02 14.58
CA LEU A 71 -1.99 -3.59 14.30
C LEU A 71 -2.95 -4.78 14.33
N VAL A 72 -4.10 -4.60 14.97
CA VAL A 72 -5.24 -5.50 14.82
C VAL A 72 -6.30 -4.80 13.97
N LEU A 73 -6.53 -5.31 12.77
CA LEU A 73 -7.52 -4.81 11.83
C LEU A 73 -8.75 -5.74 11.78
N HIS A 74 -9.95 -5.16 11.77
CA HIS A 74 -11.21 -5.88 11.63
C HIS A 74 -11.95 -5.43 10.36
N ARG A 75 -12.71 -6.35 9.75
CA ARG A 75 -13.40 -6.16 8.46
C ARG A 75 -12.41 -5.78 7.37
N THR A 76 -11.24 -6.39 7.45
CA THR A 76 -10.11 -6.13 6.56
C THR A 76 -10.41 -6.71 5.19
N ILE A 77 -10.19 -5.88 4.17
CA ILE A 77 -10.05 -6.29 2.78
C ILE A 77 -8.59 -6.12 2.37
N GLU A 78 -8.13 -6.96 1.48
CA GLU A 78 -6.88 -6.76 0.76
C GLU A 78 -7.21 -6.24 -0.63
N ARG A 79 -6.66 -5.09 -0.98
CA ARG A 79 -6.88 -4.44 -2.28
C ARG A 79 -5.70 -4.65 -3.20
N ILE A 80 -5.96 -5.27 -4.35
CA ILE A 80 -4.98 -5.43 -5.42
C ILE A 80 -5.20 -4.32 -6.44
N HIS A 81 -4.13 -3.63 -6.82
CA HIS A 81 -4.15 -2.59 -7.86
C HIS A 81 -3.30 -3.03 -9.05
N VAL A 82 -3.88 -2.98 -10.26
CA VAL A 82 -3.13 -3.20 -11.50
C VAL A 82 -3.56 -2.18 -12.54
N GLY A 83 -2.65 -1.29 -12.92
CA GLY A 83 -2.94 -0.19 -13.85
C GLY A 83 -4.07 0.70 -13.31
N LYS A 84 -5.18 0.79 -14.06
CA LYS A 84 -6.38 1.57 -13.69
C LYS A 84 -7.47 0.71 -13.03
N LYS A 85 -7.20 -0.54 -12.72
CA LYS A 85 -8.14 -1.49 -12.13
C LYS A 85 -7.77 -1.84 -10.70
N TYR A 86 -8.77 -2.14 -9.88
CA TYR A 86 -8.56 -2.70 -8.54
C TYR A 86 -9.59 -3.78 -8.20
N GLY A 87 -9.24 -4.67 -7.28
CA GLY A 87 -10.16 -5.67 -6.73
C GLY A 87 -9.93 -5.90 -5.24
N ASP A 88 -11.01 -6.25 -4.53
CA ASP A 88 -11.05 -6.36 -3.08
C ASP A 88 -11.24 -7.82 -2.65
N ILE A 89 -10.30 -8.35 -1.87
CA ILE A 89 -10.36 -9.71 -1.32
C ILE A 89 -10.70 -9.62 0.18
N PRO A 90 -11.83 -10.19 0.64
CA PRO A 90 -12.17 -10.17 2.05
C PRO A 90 -11.20 -11.04 2.87
N ARG A 91 -10.66 -10.48 3.96
CA ARG A 91 -9.74 -11.16 4.89
C ARG A 91 -10.31 -11.30 6.31
N GLY A 92 -11.25 -10.44 6.72
CA GLY A 92 -11.91 -10.53 8.03
C GLY A 92 -11.09 -9.87 9.13
N VAL A 93 -10.55 -10.64 10.08
CA VAL A 93 -9.64 -10.14 11.12
C VAL A 93 -8.20 -10.39 10.69
N PHE A 94 -7.36 -9.37 10.79
CA PHE A 94 -5.96 -9.45 10.35
C PHE A 94 -5.04 -8.83 11.41
N ILE A 95 -3.99 -9.55 11.76
CA ILE A 95 -2.96 -9.06 12.68
C ILE A 95 -1.72 -8.76 11.85
N VAL A 96 -1.27 -7.51 11.89
CA VAL A 96 -0.08 -7.03 11.17
C VAL A 96 1.02 -6.77 12.17
N ARG A 97 2.21 -7.32 11.91
CA ARG A 97 3.40 -7.02 12.71
C ARG A 97 3.99 -5.66 12.29
N GLY A 98 4.34 -4.82 13.25
CA GLY A 98 4.69 -3.42 13.03
C GLY A 98 5.87 -3.21 12.10
N GLU A 99 6.87 -4.10 12.09
CA GLU A 99 8.02 -3.98 11.19
C GLU A 99 7.69 -4.21 9.70
N ASN A 100 6.52 -4.80 9.42
CA ASN A 100 6.03 -5.00 8.06
C ASN A 100 5.19 -3.82 7.55
N VAL A 101 4.84 -2.87 8.42
CA VAL A 101 4.11 -1.66 8.04
C VAL A 101 5.07 -0.67 7.40
N VAL A 102 4.78 -0.24 6.17
CA VAL A 102 5.54 0.79 5.46
C VAL A 102 4.93 2.16 5.73
N LEU A 103 3.63 2.27 5.47
CA LEU A 103 2.84 3.47 5.76
C LEU A 103 1.40 3.07 6.03
N LEU A 104 0.69 3.95 6.72
CA LEU A 104 -0.75 3.82 6.93
C LEU A 104 -1.40 5.21 6.94
N GLY A 105 -2.70 5.25 6.70
CA GLY A 105 -3.46 6.48 6.81
C GLY A 105 -4.96 6.22 6.78
N GLU A 106 -5.71 7.21 7.24
CA GLU A 106 -7.17 7.17 7.22
C GLU A 106 -7.71 6.99 5.80
N TYR A 107 -8.57 5.99 5.67
CA TYR A 107 -9.21 5.61 4.42
C TYR A 107 -10.66 6.12 4.40
N GLU A 108 -10.97 6.91 3.38
CA GLU A 108 -12.31 7.44 3.14
C GLU A 108 -12.78 7.06 1.73
N GLU A 109 -13.80 6.21 1.64
CA GLU A 109 -14.29 5.66 0.36
C GLU A 109 -14.78 6.74 -0.62
N SER A 110 -15.32 7.85 -0.09
CA SER A 110 -15.78 9.01 -0.87
C SER A 110 -14.67 9.60 -1.76
N ARG A 111 -13.41 9.53 -1.32
CA ARG A 111 -12.27 10.14 -2.02
C ARG A 111 -11.79 9.30 -3.20
N GLU A 112 -12.06 8.00 -3.22
CA GLU A 112 -11.61 7.13 -4.30
C GLU A 112 -12.37 7.34 -5.61
N GLY A 113 -13.64 7.72 -5.52
CA GLY A 113 -14.45 8.05 -6.70
C GLY A 113 -13.83 9.16 -7.57
N LEU A 114 -12.95 9.99 -6.98
CA LEU A 114 -12.25 11.06 -7.67
C LEU A 114 -11.10 10.54 -8.57
N VAL A 115 -10.53 9.38 -8.26
CA VAL A 115 -9.33 8.84 -8.92
C VAL A 115 -9.69 8.12 -10.23
N GLY A 116 -10.94 7.67 -10.38
CA GLY A 116 -11.41 7.02 -11.62
C GLY A 116 -10.85 5.60 -11.81
N LEU A 117 -10.54 4.90 -10.72
CA LEU A 117 -10.15 3.50 -10.75
C LEU A 117 -11.38 2.60 -11.00
N GLN A 118 -11.22 1.57 -11.83
CA GLN A 118 -12.27 0.61 -12.15
C GLN A 118 -12.22 -0.58 -11.18
N LYS A 119 -13.30 -0.80 -10.43
CA LYS A 119 -13.46 -2.02 -9.63
C LYS A 119 -13.73 -3.22 -10.54
N VAL A 120 -13.01 -4.30 -10.32
CA VAL A 120 -13.18 -5.58 -11.03
C VAL A 120 -13.39 -6.73 -10.04
N GLY A 121 -13.84 -7.88 -10.55
CA GLY A 121 -14.03 -9.09 -9.74
C GLY A 121 -12.71 -9.66 -9.21
N ILE A 122 -12.80 -10.50 -8.18
CA ILE A 122 -11.65 -11.13 -7.53
C ILE A 122 -10.88 -12.01 -8.53
N ASP A 123 -11.57 -12.84 -9.30
CA ASP A 123 -10.93 -13.72 -10.27
C ASP A 123 -10.25 -12.93 -11.39
N GLU A 124 -10.90 -11.85 -11.86
CA GLU A 124 -10.36 -10.97 -12.89
C GLU A 124 -9.09 -10.25 -12.40
N ILE A 125 -9.10 -9.66 -11.19
CA ILE A 125 -7.92 -8.93 -10.69
C ILE A 125 -6.74 -9.85 -10.45
N ILE A 126 -6.99 -11.08 -9.99
CA ILE A 126 -5.92 -12.08 -9.75
C ILE A 126 -5.25 -12.47 -11.06
N GLU A 127 -6.03 -12.68 -12.12
CA GLU A 127 -5.46 -13.02 -13.43
C GLU A 127 -4.66 -11.85 -14.00
N ILE A 128 -5.21 -10.64 -13.96
CA ILE A 128 -4.52 -9.42 -14.42
C ILE A 128 -3.22 -9.19 -13.63
N GLN A 129 -3.23 -9.42 -12.31
CA GLN A 129 -2.03 -9.29 -11.47
C GLN A 129 -0.97 -10.34 -11.84
N ARG A 130 -1.39 -11.57 -12.12
CA ARG A 130 -0.48 -12.65 -12.54
C ARG A 130 0.20 -12.32 -13.86
N GLU A 131 -0.55 -11.81 -14.83
CA GLU A 131 -0.02 -11.37 -16.12
C GLU A 131 0.97 -10.21 -15.97
N ASP A 132 0.63 -9.19 -15.17
CA ASP A 132 1.49 -8.03 -14.90
C ASP A 132 2.81 -8.43 -14.21
N LEU A 133 2.76 -9.34 -13.23
CA LEU A 133 3.96 -9.87 -12.57
C LEU A 133 4.86 -10.65 -13.55
N ARG A 134 4.28 -11.46 -14.43
CA ARG A 134 5.03 -12.18 -15.47
C ARG A 134 5.71 -11.20 -16.43
N ALA A 135 4.96 -10.21 -16.93
CA ALA A 135 5.50 -9.21 -17.84
C ALA A 135 6.64 -8.39 -17.21
N LYS A 136 6.50 -7.97 -15.95
CA LYS A 136 7.55 -7.26 -15.21
C LYS A 136 8.79 -8.11 -15.00
N LYS A 137 8.62 -9.38 -14.66
CA LYS A 137 9.75 -10.33 -14.53
C LYS A 137 10.50 -10.49 -15.85
N ASP A 138 9.77 -10.72 -16.94
CA ASP A 138 10.38 -10.87 -18.27
C ASP A 138 11.10 -9.58 -18.71
N GLN A 139 10.55 -8.41 -18.38
CA GLN A 139 11.18 -7.13 -18.65
C GLN A 139 12.45 -6.94 -17.82
N GLU A 140 12.43 -7.30 -16.55
CA GLU A 140 13.59 -7.21 -15.66
C GLU A 140 14.69 -8.18 -16.10
N ASP A 141 14.35 -9.42 -16.47
CA ASP A 141 15.32 -10.39 -16.99
C ASP A 141 15.99 -9.90 -18.29
N ARG A 142 15.21 -9.26 -19.18
CA ARG A 142 15.74 -8.61 -20.40
C ARG A 142 16.64 -7.43 -20.06
N ARG A 143 16.26 -6.61 -19.08
CA ARG A 143 17.04 -5.46 -18.60
C ARG A 143 18.38 -5.92 -18.02
N ILE A 144 18.36 -6.92 -17.13
CA ILE A 144 19.54 -7.52 -16.52
C ILE A 144 20.45 -8.10 -17.60
N ARG A 145 19.91 -8.85 -18.57
CA ARG A 145 20.70 -9.40 -19.68
C ARG A 145 21.40 -8.31 -20.49
N THR A 146 20.68 -7.27 -20.87
CA THR A 146 21.22 -6.14 -21.64
C THR A 146 22.32 -5.41 -20.87
N LEU A 147 22.15 -5.24 -19.56
CA LEU A 147 23.14 -4.59 -18.71
C LEU A 147 24.39 -5.47 -18.51
N ARG A 148 24.24 -6.80 -18.41
CA ARG A 148 25.34 -7.76 -18.37
C ARG A 148 26.17 -7.74 -19.65
N GLU A 149 25.52 -7.78 -20.81
CA GLU A 149 26.18 -7.71 -22.13
C GLU A 149 27.00 -6.42 -22.31
N ARG A 150 26.56 -5.32 -21.68
CA ARG A 150 27.24 -4.03 -21.71
C ARG A 150 28.31 -3.85 -20.62
N GLY A 151 28.56 -4.87 -19.79
CA GLY A 151 29.50 -4.80 -18.67
C GLY A 151 29.09 -3.83 -17.56
N LEU A 152 27.83 -3.36 -17.55
CA LEU A 152 27.29 -2.42 -16.57
C LEU A 152 26.73 -3.12 -15.32
N LEU A 153 26.70 -4.46 -15.34
CA LEU A 153 26.43 -5.31 -14.18
C LEU A 153 27.55 -6.32 -14.00
N GLN A 154 28.36 -6.14 -12.97
CA GLN A 154 29.27 -7.17 -12.47
C GLN A 154 28.76 -7.60 -11.10
N TYR A 155 28.04 -8.72 -11.00
CA TYR A 155 27.84 -9.39 -9.71
C TYR A 155 27.63 -10.90 -9.88
N SER A 156 28.70 -11.65 -9.63
CA SER A 156 28.65 -13.05 -9.20
C SER A 156 28.74 -13.08 -7.66
N LEU A 157 27.63 -12.95 -6.95
CA LEU A 157 27.55 -13.26 -5.51
C LEU A 157 26.29 -14.04 -5.09
N PHE A 158 25.50 -14.55 -6.05
CA PHE A 158 24.31 -15.37 -5.73
C PHE A 158 24.17 -16.66 -6.55
N ASP A 159 25.18 -17.07 -7.33
CA ASP A 159 25.17 -18.37 -8.03
C ASP A 159 25.41 -19.58 -7.09
N ASN A 160 25.59 -19.38 -5.79
CA ASN A 160 25.80 -20.45 -4.81
C ASN A 160 24.51 -20.95 -4.12
N ALA A 161 23.36 -20.94 -4.81
CA ALA A 161 22.11 -21.50 -4.26
C ALA A 161 21.53 -22.66 -5.09
N GLN A 162 22.31 -23.23 -6.02
CA GLN A 162 21.93 -24.43 -6.78
C GLN A 162 22.91 -25.62 -6.61
N ASN A 163 23.73 -25.63 -5.56
CA ASN A 163 24.64 -26.75 -5.26
C ASN A 163 24.50 -27.26 -3.81
N ASP A 164 23.28 -27.39 -3.31
CA ASP A 164 22.99 -28.17 -2.10
C ASP A 164 22.09 -29.37 -2.47
N ASP A 165 22.62 -30.24 -3.33
CA ASP A 165 22.24 -31.66 -3.40
C ASP A 165 23.46 -32.44 -2.89
N TYR A 166 23.49 -32.72 -1.58
CA TYR A 166 24.15 -33.85 -0.91
C TYR A 166 23.60 -34.04 0.50
#